data_AF-A0A922JL05-F1
#
_entry.id   AF-A0A922JL05-F1
#
_cell.length_a   1.000
_cell.length_b   1.000
_cell.length_c   1.000
_cell.angle_alpha   90.00
_cell.angle_beta   90.00
_cell.angle_gamma   90.00
#
_symmetry.space_group_name_H-M   'P 1'
#
loop_
_entity.id
_entity.type
_entity.pdbx_description
1 polymer ?
#
loop_
_entity_poly.entity_id
_entity_poly.type
_entity_poly.pdbx_seq_one_letter_code
_entity_poly.pdbx_strand_id
1 'polypeptide(L)'
;MNLHLFFNHDLGSSDTTLKLWRGKSCVQTFVGHSDTVRGLAAMSSLGILSASHDGSIRLWALSGEVLMEMVGHTSIVYSVDSHLSGLVVSGSEDCSAKIWKDGVCVQSIEHPGCIWDAKFLDNGDIVTACSDGVIRIWTSHQDKIADSLELESYASQISQYKRSRKRVGGLKLEDLPGLEALQVPGTSDGQTKVIREGDNGVAYAWNLREQKWDKIGEVVDGPDDNMKRPLLDGIEYDYVFDVDIGDGEPIRKLPYNRSENPYATADKWLLKENLPIAYRQQIVEFILQNSGQKNFNLDSSFRDPYTGSSAYIPGEPSSLSAVPAKPTFKHIPKKGMLVFDAAQFDGILKKITEFNNALLSDPEKQKLSMTEPELSRLGAIVKILKDTSHYHCSKFADIDVALLLKLLNSWPLAMIFPVIDILRTSVLHPDWATLLVKHVEAENDVVMETIKKVTKDPAIPANLLTSIRAVTNLFKNSCYYNWLHKNCSEILDAFSSCYSSPNKNLQLSYSTLILNYSVLLIERKDEQGQSQVLSAALEIAEEENVDVDSKFRALVAIGSLMLEGLVRRIALELDVESIAKAAKASKEAKIAEIGADIEVLTRKS
;
A
#
# COMPACT_ATOMS: atom_id res chain seq x y z
N MET A 1 -0.35 -31.69 30.76
CA MET A 1 -0.90 -30.33 30.88
C MET A 1 -1.18 -29.87 29.47
N ASN A 2 -2.45 -29.88 29.04
CA ASN A 2 -2.77 -29.69 27.62
C ASN A 2 -2.72 -28.19 27.26
N LEU A 3 -1.79 -27.82 26.41
CA LEU A 3 -1.77 -26.53 25.73
C LEU A 3 -2.58 -26.67 24.45
N HIS A 4 -3.47 -25.72 24.18
CA HIS A 4 -4.27 -25.71 22.96
C HIS A 4 -4.04 -24.38 22.24
N LEU A 5 -3.84 -24.47 20.92
CA LEU A 5 -3.72 -23.35 20.02
C LEU A 5 -5.04 -23.20 19.27
N PHE A 6 -5.60 -22.00 19.29
CA PHE A 6 -6.83 -21.69 18.57
C PHE A 6 -6.69 -20.34 17.89
N PHE A 7 -7.28 -20.25 16.72
CA PHE A 7 -7.85 -19.00 16.22
C PHE A 7 -9.33 -18.98 16.55
N ASN A 8 -9.89 -17.81 16.81
CA ASN A 8 -11.28 -17.72 17.18
C ASN A 8 -12.15 -18.05 15.96
N HIS A 9 -12.78 -19.22 15.97
CA HIS A 9 -13.56 -19.75 14.84
C HIS A 9 -15.03 -19.29 14.86
N ASP A 10 -15.32 -18.22 15.61
CA ASP A 10 -16.64 -17.57 15.58
C ASP A 10 -16.83 -16.93 14.20
N LEU A 11 -17.90 -17.34 13.52
CA LEU A 11 -18.31 -16.92 12.17
C LEU A 11 -18.02 -15.43 11.91
N GLY A 12 -16.92 -15.15 11.20
CA GLY A 12 -16.58 -13.80 10.70
C GLY A 12 -15.36 -13.10 11.31
N SER A 13 -14.49 -13.77 12.09
CA SER A 13 -13.32 -13.10 12.66
C SER A 13 -12.13 -13.01 11.69
N SER A 14 -11.84 -11.78 11.21
CA SER A 14 -10.61 -11.35 10.51
C SER A 14 -9.41 -11.29 11.47
N ASP A 15 -9.21 -12.30 12.32
CA ASP A 15 -8.16 -12.26 13.34
C ASP A 15 -6.79 -12.52 12.69
N THR A 16 -5.94 -11.49 12.71
CA THR A 16 -4.56 -11.57 12.21
C THR A 16 -3.58 -12.10 13.27
N THR A 17 -4.09 -12.47 14.45
CA THR A 17 -3.28 -12.88 15.59
C THR A 17 -3.46 -14.36 15.93
N LEU A 18 -2.40 -14.99 16.43
CA LEU A 18 -2.47 -16.33 17.03
C LEU A 18 -2.61 -16.24 18.54
N LYS A 19 -3.26 -17.24 19.17
CA LYS A 19 -3.35 -17.31 20.64
C LYS A 19 -3.00 -18.70 21.17
N LEU A 20 -2.10 -18.74 22.15
CA LEU A 20 -1.77 -19.93 22.94
C LEU A 20 -2.56 -19.89 24.24
N TRP A 21 -3.29 -20.96 24.52
CA TRP A 21 -4.13 -21.08 25.71
C TRP A 21 -3.62 -22.18 26.63
N ARG A 22 -3.68 -21.90 27.94
CA ARG A 22 -3.52 -22.87 29.01
C ARG A 22 -4.82 -22.93 29.81
N GLY A 23 -5.64 -23.95 29.54
CA GLY A 23 -7.00 -23.99 30.05
C GLY A 23 -7.82 -22.82 29.50
N LYS A 24 -8.39 -21.99 30.39
CA LYS A 24 -9.19 -20.81 30.01
C LYS A 24 -8.39 -19.51 29.93
N SER A 25 -7.07 -19.57 30.15
CA SER A 25 -6.23 -18.38 30.14
C SER A 25 -5.42 -18.32 28.85
N CYS A 26 -5.53 -17.20 28.13
CA CYS A 26 -4.63 -16.90 27.03
C CYS A 26 -3.27 -16.58 27.64
N VAL A 27 -2.29 -17.46 27.40
CA VAL A 27 -0.94 -17.31 27.93
C VAL A 27 -0.01 -16.60 26.97
N GLN A 28 -0.33 -16.59 25.66
CA GLN A 28 0.39 -15.79 24.69
C GLN A 28 -0.48 -15.38 23.51
N THR A 29 -0.30 -14.15 23.02
CA THR A 29 -0.84 -13.69 21.73
C THR A 29 0.32 -13.36 20.80
N PHE A 30 0.29 -13.94 19.60
CA PHE A 30 1.31 -13.79 18.57
C PHE A 30 0.76 -12.79 17.56
N VAL A 31 1.44 -11.66 17.41
CA VAL A 31 1.02 -10.57 16.53
C VAL A 31 2.07 -10.40 15.45
N GLY A 32 1.64 -10.37 14.19
CA GLY A 32 2.54 -10.00 13.10
C GLY A 32 2.05 -10.29 11.69
N HIS A 33 1.11 -11.21 11.48
CA HIS A 33 0.48 -11.34 10.16
C HIS A 33 -0.32 -10.07 9.83
N SER A 34 -0.31 -9.67 8.56
CA SER A 34 -1.05 -8.48 8.10
C SER A 34 -2.48 -8.82 7.66
N ASP A 35 -2.82 -10.11 7.61
CA ASP A 35 -4.15 -10.59 7.28
C ASP A 35 -4.47 -11.89 8.06
N THR A 36 -5.64 -12.46 7.79
CA THR A 36 -6.28 -13.56 8.49
C THR A 36 -5.42 -14.81 8.47
N VAL A 37 -5.19 -15.40 9.64
CA VAL A 37 -4.44 -16.64 9.76
C VAL A 37 -5.37 -17.84 9.59
N ARG A 38 -5.00 -18.78 8.71
CA ARG A 38 -5.84 -19.91 8.28
C ARG A 38 -5.31 -21.28 8.65
N GLY A 39 -4.00 -21.44 8.69
CA GLY A 39 -3.36 -22.71 8.99
C GLY A 39 -2.44 -22.61 10.21
N LEU A 40 -2.38 -23.68 11.00
CA LEU A 40 -1.39 -23.89 12.06
C LEU A 40 -0.74 -25.26 11.92
N ALA A 41 0.54 -25.34 12.26
CA ALA A 41 1.23 -26.60 12.49
C ALA A 41 2.27 -26.45 13.59
N ALA A 42 2.63 -27.54 14.26
CA ALA A 42 3.71 -27.54 15.23
C ALA A 42 4.98 -28.05 14.57
N MET A 43 6.04 -27.24 14.57
CA MET A 43 7.36 -27.66 14.09
C MET A 43 8.18 -28.15 15.28
N SER A 44 8.33 -29.46 15.35
CA SER A 44 8.99 -30.15 16.45
C SER A 44 10.30 -29.47 16.86
N SER A 45 10.48 -29.23 18.16
CA SER A 45 11.64 -28.55 18.80
C SER A 45 11.92 -27.09 18.43
N LEU A 46 11.21 -26.50 17.46
CA LEU A 46 11.43 -25.12 17.01
C LEU A 46 10.31 -24.20 17.46
N GLY A 47 9.06 -24.56 17.17
CA GLY A 47 7.96 -23.63 17.39
C GLY A 47 6.66 -24.00 16.69
N ILE A 48 5.90 -22.97 16.33
CA ILE A 48 4.60 -23.07 15.68
C ILE A 48 4.70 -22.42 14.30
N LEU A 49 4.15 -23.07 13.28
CA LEU A 49 3.98 -22.52 11.95
C LEU A 49 2.57 -21.94 11.79
N SER A 50 2.46 -20.89 10.99
CA SER A 50 1.20 -20.26 10.63
C SER A 50 1.14 -19.90 9.17
N ALA A 51 -0.01 -20.10 8.53
CA ALA A 51 -0.28 -19.71 7.14
C ALA A 51 -1.35 -18.63 7.10
N SER A 52 -1.17 -17.60 6.28
CA SER A 52 -2.01 -16.40 6.27
C SER A 52 -2.50 -16.00 4.88
N HIS A 53 -3.59 -15.23 4.87
CA HIS A 53 -4.13 -14.53 3.70
C HIS A 53 -3.15 -13.51 3.11
N ASP A 54 -2.17 -13.04 3.90
CA ASP A 54 -1.12 -12.13 3.44
C ASP A 54 -0.08 -12.78 2.51
N GLY A 55 -0.25 -14.07 2.15
CA GLY A 55 0.65 -14.80 1.27
C GLY A 55 1.91 -15.35 1.95
N SER A 56 2.06 -15.12 3.26
CA SER A 56 3.22 -15.57 4.04
C SER A 56 2.92 -16.78 4.92
N ILE A 57 3.98 -17.50 5.26
CA ILE A 57 4.01 -18.49 6.33
C ILE A 57 5.04 -18.05 7.36
N ARG A 58 4.73 -18.14 8.65
CA ARG A 58 5.66 -17.74 9.71
C ARG A 58 5.91 -18.86 10.71
N LEU A 59 7.16 -18.99 11.15
CA LEU A 59 7.57 -19.83 12.27
C LEU A 59 7.73 -18.95 13.51
N TRP A 60 7.12 -19.35 14.61
CA TRP A 60 7.07 -18.62 15.86
C TRP A 60 7.70 -19.42 16.98
N ALA A 61 8.56 -18.79 17.77
CA ALA A 61 8.91 -19.29 19.08
C ALA A 61 7.69 -19.23 19.99
N LEU A 62 7.57 -20.14 20.97
CA LEU A 62 6.49 -20.08 21.97
C LEU A 62 6.51 -18.80 22.81
N SER A 63 7.62 -18.05 22.79
CA SER A 63 7.75 -16.69 23.35
C SER A 63 6.95 -15.64 22.60
N GLY A 64 6.42 -15.92 21.42
CA GLY A 64 5.75 -14.95 20.54
C GLY A 64 6.63 -14.33 19.47
N GLU A 65 7.95 -14.60 19.49
CA GLU A 65 8.88 -14.07 18.50
C GLU A 65 8.74 -14.80 17.16
N VAL A 66 8.74 -14.04 16.05
CA VAL A 66 8.88 -14.63 14.71
C VAL A 66 10.32 -15.09 14.53
N LEU A 67 10.52 -16.39 14.42
CA LEU A 67 11.82 -16.99 14.16
C LEU A 67 12.17 -16.97 12.67
N MET A 68 11.17 -17.09 11.80
CA MET A 68 11.36 -17.17 10.36
C MET A 68 10.07 -16.78 9.63
N GLU A 69 10.22 -16.14 8.47
CA GLU A 69 9.13 -15.83 7.56
C GLU A 69 9.46 -16.44 6.18
N MET A 70 8.49 -17.14 5.62
CA MET A 70 8.56 -17.83 4.34
C MET A 70 7.62 -17.13 3.37
N VAL A 71 8.21 -16.44 2.39
CA VAL A 71 7.50 -15.66 1.38
C VAL A 71 7.75 -16.29 0.01
N GLY A 72 6.70 -16.45 -0.79
CA GLY A 72 6.83 -17.02 -2.13
C GLY A 72 5.53 -17.53 -2.74
N HIS A 73 4.46 -17.67 -1.96
CA HIS A 73 3.11 -17.77 -2.52
C HIS A 73 2.67 -16.40 -3.04
N THR A 74 1.94 -16.38 -4.16
CA THR A 74 1.47 -15.13 -4.81
C THR A 74 0.02 -14.80 -4.45
N SER A 75 -0.59 -15.57 -3.55
CA SER A 75 -1.96 -15.43 -3.11
C SER A 75 -2.14 -16.08 -1.73
N ILE A 76 -3.38 -16.15 -1.26
CA ILE A 76 -3.76 -16.64 0.07
C ILE A 76 -3.13 -18.01 0.36
N VAL A 77 -2.52 -18.18 1.53
CA VAL A 77 -2.05 -19.48 2.01
C VAL A 77 -3.09 -20.07 2.96
N TYR A 78 -3.68 -21.21 2.56
CA TYR A 78 -4.76 -21.85 3.31
C TYR A 78 -4.25 -22.81 4.38
N SER A 79 -3.15 -23.50 4.09
CA SER A 79 -2.63 -24.57 4.94
C SER A 79 -1.12 -24.52 5.08
N VAL A 80 -0.65 -25.02 6.22
CA VAL A 80 0.76 -25.32 6.48
C VAL A 80 0.85 -26.61 7.27
N ASP A 81 1.93 -27.36 7.04
CA ASP A 81 2.29 -28.53 7.83
C ASP A 81 3.81 -28.74 7.86
N SER A 82 4.31 -29.45 8.86
CA SER A 82 5.75 -29.73 8.99
C SER A 82 6.05 -31.19 9.18
N HIS A 83 7.17 -31.63 8.60
CA HIS A 83 7.70 -32.97 8.74
C HIS A 83 8.87 -33.00 9.75
N LEU A 84 9.11 -34.18 10.35
CA LEU A 84 10.22 -34.40 11.29
C LEU A 84 11.62 -34.17 10.68
N SER A 85 11.74 -34.17 9.35
CA SER A 85 12.98 -33.86 8.63
C SER A 85 13.32 -32.36 8.58
N GLY A 86 12.42 -31.50 9.06
CA GLY A 86 12.55 -30.04 8.97
C GLY A 86 11.98 -29.43 7.69
N LEU A 87 11.35 -30.24 6.83
CA LEU A 87 10.58 -29.73 5.70
C LEU A 87 9.22 -29.18 6.14
N VAL A 88 8.75 -28.17 5.42
CA VAL A 88 7.42 -27.59 5.57
C VAL A 88 6.69 -27.71 4.24
N VAL A 89 5.38 -27.96 4.27
CA VAL A 89 4.51 -27.94 3.10
C VAL A 89 3.39 -26.94 3.30
N SER A 90 2.98 -26.26 2.24
CA SER A 90 1.85 -25.32 2.25
C SER A 90 0.99 -25.45 0.99
N GLY A 91 -0.29 -25.13 1.12
CA GLY A 91 -1.27 -25.06 0.04
C GLY A 91 -1.86 -23.66 -0.09
N SER A 92 -2.03 -23.20 -1.33
CA SER A 92 -2.45 -21.82 -1.62
C SER A 92 -3.51 -21.71 -2.73
N GLU A 93 -4.20 -20.56 -2.71
CA GLU A 93 -5.04 -20.07 -3.80
C GLU A 93 -4.28 -19.84 -5.11
N ASP A 94 -2.95 -19.65 -5.04
CA ASP A 94 -2.09 -19.50 -6.23
C ASP A 94 -1.97 -20.78 -7.08
N CYS A 95 -2.72 -21.82 -6.72
CA CYS A 95 -2.79 -23.12 -7.38
C CYS A 95 -1.48 -23.90 -7.30
N SER A 96 -0.68 -23.64 -6.27
CA SER A 96 0.52 -24.41 -5.97
C SER A 96 0.55 -24.92 -4.54
N ALA A 97 1.17 -26.08 -4.37
CA ALA A 97 1.70 -26.53 -3.10
C ALA A 97 3.20 -26.24 -3.09
N LYS A 98 3.71 -25.64 -2.03
CA LYS A 98 5.15 -25.36 -1.91
C LYS A 98 5.77 -26.19 -0.80
N ILE A 99 6.97 -26.67 -1.06
CA ILE A 99 7.82 -27.34 -0.08
C ILE A 99 8.93 -26.38 0.29
N TRP A 100 9.15 -26.22 1.59
CA TRP A 100 10.11 -25.28 2.15
C TRP A 100 11.14 -26.02 2.99
N LYS A 101 12.36 -25.46 2.99
CA LYS A 101 13.45 -25.89 3.86
C LYS A 101 14.23 -24.66 4.29
N ASP A 102 14.48 -24.52 5.59
CA ASP A 102 15.26 -23.42 6.17
C ASP A 102 14.80 -22.02 5.72
N GLY A 103 13.48 -21.86 5.52
CA GLY A 103 12.86 -20.59 5.13
C GLY A 103 12.74 -20.35 3.63
N VAL A 104 13.30 -21.23 2.80
CA VAL A 104 13.34 -21.08 1.35
C VAL A 104 12.43 -22.11 0.69
N CYS A 105 11.69 -21.69 -0.34
CA CYS A 105 10.92 -22.59 -1.19
C CYS A 105 11.87 -23.46 -2.03
N VAL A 106 11.93 -24.76 -1.76
CA VAL A 106 12.79 -25.71 -2.46
C VAL A 106 12.08 -26.43 -3.61
N GLN A 107 10.74 -26.45 -3.60
CA GLN A 107 9.95 -27.04 -4.68
C GLN A 107 8.56 -26.41 -4.73
N SER A 108 8.03 -26.24 -5.94
CA SER A 108 6.66 -25.79 -6.20
C SER A 108 5.95 -26.85 -7.05
N ILE A 109 4.77 -27.28 -6.60
CA ILE A 109 3.96 -28.31 -7.24
C ILE A 109 2.66 -27.67 -7.70
N GLU A 110 2.53 -27.48 -9.01
CA GLU A 110 1.34 -26.87 -9.62
C GLU A 110 0.13 -27.81 -9.54
N HIS A 111 -1.06 -27.24 -9.46
CA HIS A 111 -2.33 -27.97 -9.46
C HIS A 111 -3.31 -27.26 -10.39
N PRO A 112 -4.30 -27.96 -10.97
CA PRO A 112 -5.30 -27.35 -11.84
C PRO A 112 -6.42 -26.68 -11.03
N GLY A 113 -6.05 -25.95 -9.96
CA GLY A 113 -6.98 -25.34 -9.01
C GLY A 113 -6.33 -25.00 -7.67
N CYS A 114 -7.10 -24.31 -6.82
CA CYS A 114 -6.68 -23.88 -5.49
C CYS A 114 -6.40 -25.08 -4.59
N ILE A 115 -5.38 -24.96 -3.73
CA ILE A 115 -5.07 -26.01 -2.76
C ILE A 115 -5.57 -25.57 -1.38
N TRP A 116 -6.60 -26.25 -0.90
CA TRP A 116 -7.23 -25.94 0.38
C TRP A 116 -6.46 -26.52 1.55
N ASP A 117 -5.85 -27.69 1.35
CA ASP A 117 -5.03 -28.32 2.38
C ASP A 117 -3.85 -29.09 1.78
N ALA A 118 -2.76 -29.14 2.53
CA ALA A 118 -1.54 -29.86 2.19
C ALA A 118 -0.91 -30.41 3.48
N LYS A 119 -0.65 -31.72 3.52
CA LYS A 119 -0.20 -32.43 4.73
C LYS A 119 0.88 -33.44 4.43
N PHE A 120 1.80 -33.62 5.37
CA PHE A 120 2.70 -34.76 5.36
C PHE A 120 1.98 -36.01 5.86
N LEU A 121 2.31 -37.14 5.25
CA LEU A 121 2.00 -38.47 5.75
C LEU A 121 3.17 -39.00 6.57
N ASP A 122 2.93 -40.00 7.41
CA ASP A 122 3.94 -40.61 8.28
C ASP A 122 5.13 -41.22 7.51
N ASN A 123 4.93 -41.58 6.24
CA ASN A 123 5.99 -42.08 5.34
C ASN A 123 6.79 -40.96 4.66
N GLY A 124 6.51 -39.69 4.94
CA GLY A 124 7.17 -38.52 4.34
C GLY A 124 6.57 -38.07 3.00
N ASP A 125 5.58 -38.79 2.46
CA ASP A 125 4.84 -38.36 1.28
C ASP A 125 3.93 -37.16 1.61
N ILE A 126 3.52 -36.42 0.60
CA ILE A 126 2.67 -35.23 0.76
C ILE A 126 1.30 -35.49 0.14
N VAL A 127 0.23 -35.16 0.86
CA VAL A 127 -1.13 -35.15 0.34
C VAL A 127 -1.60 -33.73 0.10
N THR A 128 -2.28 -33.51 -1.02
CA THR A 128 -2.85 -32.21 -1.41
C THR A 128 -4.32 -32.36 -1.73
N ALA A 129 -5.14 -31.42 -1.25
CA ALA A 129 -6.57 -31.34 -1.52
C ALA A 129 -6.86 -30.14 -2.42
N CYS A 130 -7.16 -30.40 -3.70
CA CYS A 130 -7.33 -29.38 -4.72
C CYS A 130 -8.82 -29.10 -5.00
N SER A 131 -9.13 -27.86 -5.42
CA SER A 131 -10.48 -27.43 -5.79
C SER A 131 -11.02 -28.11 -7.05
N ASP A 132 -10.19 -28.82 -7.79
CA ASP A 132 -10.58 -29.67 -8.92
C ASP A 132 -11.34 -30.95 -8.48
N GLY A 133 -11.48 -31.17 -7.17
CA GLY A 133 -12.15 -32.33 -6.59
C GLY A 133 -11.25 -33.56 -6.46
N VAL A 134 -9.94 -33.43 -6.67
CA VAL A 134 -8.98 -34.54 -6.64
C VAL A 134 -7.98 -34.36 -5.49
N ILE A 135 -7.82 -35.42 -4.70
CA ILE A 135 -6.74 -35.55 -3.73
C ILE A 135 -5.55 -36.23 -4.41
N ARG A 136 -4.37 -35.63 -4.31
CA ARG A 136 -3.13 -36.19 -4.89
C ARG A 136 -2.11 -36.50 -3.80
N ILE A 137 -1.39 -37.60 -3.97
CA ILE A 137 -0.28 -38.02 -3.13
C ILE A 137 1.02 -37.85 -3.93
N TRP A 138 1.97 -37.13 -3.36
CA TRP A 138 3.28 -36.82 -3.94
C TRP A 138 4.34 -37.58 -3.17
N THR A 139 5.16 -38.35 -3.88
CA THR A 139 6.16 -39.22 -3.28
C THR A 139 7.53 -39.01 -3.91
N SER A 140 8.59 -39.14 -3.11
CA SER A 140 9.97 -39.24 -3.60
C SER A 140 10.39 -40.69 -3.88
N HIS A 141 9.55 -41.67 -3.57
CA HIS A 141 9.82 -43.09 -3.76
C HIS A 141 9.58 -43.49 -5.21
N GLN A 142 10.66 -43.88 -5.92
CA GLN A 142 10.59 -44.22 -7.34
C GLN A 142 9.65 -45.40 -7.66
N ASP A 143 9.50 -46.32 -6.72
CA ASP A 143 8.63 -47.50 -6.81
C ASP A 143 7.14 -47.20 -6.61
N LYS A 144 6.79 -45.97 -6.18
CA LYS A 144 5.43 -45.52 -5.93
C LYS A 144 4.97 -44.42 -6.88
N ILE A 145 5.74 -44.14 -7.92
CA ILE A 145 5.35 -43.17 -8.95
C ILE A 145 4.15 -43.72 -9.71
N ALA A 146 3.18 -42.84 -9.96
CA ALA A 146 1.99 -43.13 -10.76
C ALA A 146 2.35 -43.68 -12.15
N ASP A 147 1.46 -44.46 -12.76
CA ASP A 147 1.71 -44.98 -14.10
C ASP A 147 1.73 -43.86 -15.16
N SER A 148 2.21 -44.18 -16.36
CA SER A 148 2.35 -43.20 -17.44
C SER A 148 1.02 -42.56 -17.84
N LEU A 149 -0.10 -43.29 -17.74
CA LEU A 149 -1.41 -42.78 -18.13
C LEU A 149 -1.92 -41.75 -17.11
N GLU A 150 -1.72 -42.01 -15.82
CA GLU A 150 -2.05 -41.06 -14.75
C GLU A 150 -1.18 -39.80 -14.83
N LEU A 151 0.12 -39.96 -15.09
CA LEU A 151 1.05 -38.83 -15.26
C LEU A 151 0.68 -37.97 -16.49
N GLU A 152 0.33 -38.61 -17.61
CA GLU A 152 -0.14 -37.91 -18.82
C GLU A 152 -1.49 -37.21 -18.58
N SER A 153 -2.41 -37.85 -17.86
CA SER A 153 -3.69 -37.26 -17.47
C SER A 153 -3.49 -36.01 -16.61
N TYR A 154 -2.62 -36.09 -15.60
CA TYR A 154 -2.25 -34.95 -14.77
C TYR A 154 -1.59 -33.83 -15.59
N ALA A 155 -0.60 -34.15 -16.43
CA ALA A 155 0.06 -33.18 -17.30
C ALA A 155 -0.92 -32.52 -18.28
N SER A 156 -1.90 -33.28 -18.79
CA SER A 156 -2.97 -32.78 -19.65
C SER A 156 -3.91 -31.84 -18.89
N GLN A 157 -4.31 -32.19 -17.66
CA GLN A 157 -5.12 -31.33 -16.80
C GLN A 157 -4.40 -30.01 -16.48
N ILE A 158 -3.11 -30.06 -16.13
CA ILE A 158 -2.29 -28.87 -15.93
C ILE A 158 -2.19 -28.05 -17.23
N SER A 159 -1.97 -28.71 -18.37
CA SER A 159 -1.88 -28.04 -19.67
C SER A 159 -3.21 -27.40 -20.08
N GLN A 160 -4.34 -28.07 -19.84
CA GLN A 160 -5.67 -27.56 -20.12
C GLN A 160 -6.01 -26.42 -19.17
N TYR A 161 -5.69 -26.54 -17.89
CA TYR A 161 -5.84 -25.48 -16.89
C TYR A 161 -4.99 -24.26 -17.25
N LYS A 162 -3.73 -24.47 -17.64
CA LYS A 162 -2.85 -23.41 -18.17
C LYS A 162 -3.44 -22.78 -19.43
N ARG A 163 -4.05 -23.57 -20.34
CA ARG A 163 -4.74 -23.06 -21.54
C ARG A 163 -6.04 -22.31 -21.23
N SER A 164 -6.82 -22.71 -20.23
CA SER A 164 -8.00 -21.96 -19.79
C SER A 164 -7.61 -20.65 -19.08
N ARG A 165 -6.39 -20.57 -18.54
CA ARG A 165 -5.77 -19.32 -18.09
C ARG A 165 -5.11 -18.52 -19.23
N LYS A 166 -5.01 -19.07 -20.45
CA LYS A 166 -4.42 -18.40 -21.65
C LYS A 166 -5.47 -17.60 -22.40
N ARG A 167 -5.90 -16.52 -21.79
CA ARG A 167 -6.09 -15.27 -22.53
C ARG A 167 -5.18 -14.24 -21.85
N VAL A 168 -4.77 -13.22 -22.59
CA VAL A 168 -3.95 -12.12 -22.08
C VAL A 168 -4.61 -10.83 -22.56
N GLY A 169 -5.29 -10.11 -21.68
CA GLY A 169 -6.20 -9.01 -22.02
C GLY A 169 -7.22 -9.42 -23.10
N GLY A 170 -7.73 -10.66 -23.08
CA GLY A 170 -8.66 -11.18 -24.08
C GLY A 170 -8.05 -11.53 -25.46
N LEU A 171 -6.73 -11.57 -25.62
CA LEU A 171 -6.04 -12.05 -26.84
C LEU A 171 -5.49 -13.47 -26.66
N LYS A 172 -5.43 -14.25 -27.75
CA LYS A 172 -4.78 -15.56 -27.74
C LYS A 172 -3.26 -15.39 -27.74
N LEU A 173 -2.56 -16.15 -26.92
CA LEU A 173 -1.10 -16.12 -26.81
C LEU A 173 -0.37 -16.39 -28.15
N GLU A 174 -0.98 -17.16 -29.05
CA GLU A 174 -0.47 -17.47 -30.39
C GLU A 174 -0.50 -16.28 -31.36
N ASP A 175 -1.35 -15.27 -31.09
CA ASP A 175 -1.50 -14.07 -31.91
C ASP A 175 -0.57 -12.92 -31.45
N LEU A 176 0.15 -13.10 -30.33
CA LEU A 176 1.09 -12.10 -29.83
C LEU A 176 2.42 -12.14 -30.60
N PRO A 177 3.01 -10.99 -30.93
CA PRO A 177 4.32 -10.92 -31.55
C PRO A 177 5.42 -11.46 -30.61
N GLY A 178 6.43 -12.13 -31.15
CA GLY A 178 7.56 -12.63 -30.36
C GLY A 178 8.58 -11.55 -30.03
N LEU A 179 9.64 -11.93 -29.31
CA LEU A 179 10.74 -11.05 -28.87
C LEU A 179 11.35 -10.20 -29.99
N GLU A 180 11.29 -10.67 -31.24
CA GLU A 180 11.71 -9.95 -32.43
C GLU A 180 11.02 -8.59 -32.61
N ALA A 181 9.78 -8.42 -32.13
CA ALA A 181 9.04 -7.17 -32.27
C ALA A 181 9.56 -6.03 -31.37
N LEU A 182 10.44 -6.34 -30.40
CA LEU A 182 11.17 -5.36 -29.60
C LEU A 182 12.36 -4.74 -30.36
N GLN A 183 12.76 -5.30 -31.50
CA GLN A 183 13.81 -4.69 -32.33
C GLN A 183 13.34 -3.44 -33.07
N VAL A 184 12.02 -3.22 -33.17
CA VAL A 184 11.44 -2.01 -33.73
C VAL A 184 11.32 -0.96 -32.63
N PRO A 185 12.04 0.18 -32.72
CA PRO A 185 11.96 1.27 -31.75
C PRO A 185 10.54 1.82 -31.61
N GLY A 186 10.15 2.20 -30.39
CA GLY A 186 8.91 2.93 -30.15
C GLY A 186 8.96 4.35 -30.71
N THR A 187 7.79 4.89 -31.03
CA THR A 187 7.62 6.24 -31.61
C THR A 187 7.37 7.31 -30.55
N SER A 188 6.99 6.93 -29.33
CA SER A 188 6.68 7.84 -28.22
C SER A 188 7.07 7.23 -26.88
N ASP A 189 7.53 8.07 -25.94
CA ASP A 189 7.92 7.64 -24.59
C ASP A 189 6.73 7.03 -23.84
N GLY A 190 6.94 5.88 -23.19
CA GLY A 190 5.89 5.11 -22.51
C GLY A 190 4.98 4.29 -23.44
N GLN A 191 5.22 4.26 -24.76
CA GLN A 191 4.46 3.38 -25.67
C GLN A 191 4.59 1.92 -25.21
N THR A 192 3.49 1.16 -25.17
CA THR A 192 3.51 -0.23 -24.70
C THR A 192 3.38 -1.26 -25.83
N LYS A 193 3.98 -2.44 -25.62
CA LYS A 193 3.80 -3.64 -26.44
C LYS A 193 3.65 -4.86 -25.54
N VAL A 194 2.81 -5.81 -25.94
CA VAL A 194 2.74 -7.13 -25.29
C VAL A 194 3.44 -8.14 -26.20
N ILE A 195 4.45 -8.80 -25.66
CA ILE A 195 5.38 -9.67 -26.37
C ILE A 195 5.28 -11.07 -25.79
N ARG A 196 5.31 -12.08 -26.66
CA ARG A 196 5.39 -13.47 -26.24
C ARG A 196 6.83 -13.81 -25.84
N GLU A 197 7.06 -14.00 -24.54
CA GLU A 197 8.28 -14.61 -23.98
C GLU A 197 7.96 -16.04 -23.52
N GLY A 198 8.38 -17.04 -24.30
CA GLY A 198 8.09 -18.45 -23.98
C GLY A 198 6.59 -18.74 -23.96
N ASP A 199 6.08 -19.18 -22.80
CA ASP A 199 4.67 -19.48 -22.56
C ASP A 199 3.85 -18.31 -21.98
N ASN A 200 4.47 -17.13 -21.81
CA ASN A 200 3.88 -15.96 -21.15
C ASN A 200 3.73 -14.77 -22.12
N GLY A 201 2.71 -13.94 -21.87
CA GLY A 201 2.59 -12.61 -22.48
C GLY A 201 3.20 -11.58 -21.54
N VAL A 202 4.17 -10.80 -22.02
CA VAL A 202 4.95 -9.86 -21.21
C VAL A 202 4.82 -8.47 -21.78
N ALA A 203 4.45 -7.50 -20.95
CA ALA A 203 4.35 -6.10 -21.35
C ALA A 203 5.71 -5.40 -21.28
N TYR A 204 6.01 -4.58 -22.30
CA TYR A 204 7.19 -3.72 -22.39
C TYR A 204 6.75 -2.28 -22.67
N ALA A 205 7.46 -1.30 -22.08
CA ALA A 205 7.29 0.13 -22.34
C ALA A 205 8.52 0.67 -23.08
N TRP A 206 8.30 1.53 -24.06
CA TRP A 206 9.38 2.20 -24.77
C TRP A 206 9.92 3.36 -23.94
N ASN A 207 11.22 3.31 -23.65
CA ASN A 207 11.96 4.39 -23.03
C ASN A 207 12.66 5.19 -24.13
N LEU A 208 12.11 6.37 -24.42
CA LEU A 208 12.58 7.23 -25.50
C LEU A 208 13.94 7.85 -25.18
N ARG A 209 14.26 8.06 -23.89
CA ARG A 209 15.55 8.61 -23.46
C ARG A 209 16.69 7.60 -23.64
N GLU A 210 16.43 6.34 -23.33
CA GLU A 210 17.43 5.26 -23.42
C GLU A 210 17.36 4.47 -24.74
N GLN A 211 16.38 4.78 -25.60
CA GLN A 211 16.14 4.12 -26.89
C GLN A 211 16.04 2.60 -26.76
N LYS A 212 15.31 2.13 -25.74
CA LYS A 212 15.14 0.71 -25.45
C LYS A 212 13.75 0.39 -24.91
N TRP A 213 13.35 -0.87 -25.01
CA TRP A 213 12.12 -1.38 -24.40
C TRP A 213 12.41 -1.89 -22.99
N ASP A 214 11.79 -1.27 -21.99
CA ASP A 214 11.84 -1.68 -20.59
C ASP A 214 10.73 -2.70 -20.30
N LYS A 215 11.09 -3.84 -19.70
CA LYS A 215 10.13 -4.89 -19.32
C LYS A 215 9.30 -4.41 -18.12
N ILE A 216 7.98 -4.40 -18.26
CA ILE A 216 7.04 -3.93 -17.24
C ILE A 216 6.60 -5.10 -16.34
N GLY A 217 6.27 -6.25 -16.92
CA GLY A 217 5.79 -7.43 -16.16
C GLY A 217 5.03 -8.45 -17.01
N GLU A 218 4.72 -9.60 -16.42
CA GLU A 218 3.88 -10.64 -17.05
C GLU A 218 2.40 -10.25 -16.97
N VAL A 219 1.66 -10.47 -18.05
CA VAL A 219 0.25 -10.11 -18.16
C VAL A 219 -0.60 -11.35 -17.87
N VAL A 220 -1.42 -11.28 -16.82
CA VAL A 220 -2.33 -12.36 -16.36
C VAL A 220 -3.78 -11.98 -16.61
N ASP A 221 -4.62 -12.96 -16.98
CA ASP A 221 -6.04 -12.73 -17.27
C ASP A 221 -6.99 -12.82 -16.07
N GLY A 222 -8.08 -12.06 -16.18
CA GLY A 222 -9.25 -12.12 -15.31
C GLY A 222 -10.20 -13.30 -15.63
N PRO A 223 -11.19 -13.58 -14.75
CA PRO A 223 -11.94 -14.84 -14.76
C PRO A 223 -13.03 -14.96 -15.86
N ASP A 224 -13.29 -16.21 -16.30
CA ASP A 224 -14.21 -16.62 -17.37
C ASP A 224 -15.73 -16.58 -17.01
N ASP A 225 -16.58 -16.44 -18.04
CA ASP A 225 -18.04 -16.18 -18.07
C ASP A 225 -18.99 -17.21 -17.40
N ASN A 226 -18.49 -18.24 -16.70
CA ASN A 226 -19.32 -19.32 -16.11
C ASN A 226 -19.14 -19.56 -14.60
N MET A 227 -18.39 -18.71 -13.89
CA MET A 227 -18.42 -18.66 -12.42
C MET A 227 -19.18 -17.43 -11.93
N LYS A 228 -19.71 -17.54 -10.71
CA LYS A 228 -20.53 -16.50 -10.06
C LYS A 228 -19.92 -15.11 -10.26
N ARG A 229 -20.75 -14.22 -10.79
CA ARG A 229 -20.43 -12.80 -10.96
C ARG A 229 -19.77 -12.25 -9.71
N PRO A 230 -18.59 -11.62 -9.81
CA PRO A 230 -17.89 -11.09 -8.66
C PRO A 230 -18.80 -10.15 -7.87
N LEU A 231 -18.91 -10.44 -6.57
CA LEU A 231 -19.70 -9.66 -5.61
C LEU A 231 -18.81 -8.59 -4.98
N LEU A 232 -19.21 -7.32 -5.13
CA LEU A 232 -18.61 -6.20 -4.43
C LEU A 232 -19.72 -5.44 -3.69
N ASP A 233 -19.55 -5.26 -2.39
CA ASP A 233 -20.53 -4.60 -1.51
C ASP A 233 -21.94 -5.24 -1.55
N GLY A 234 -22.04 -6.55 -1.79
CA GLY A 234 -23.32 -7.27 -1.87
C GLY A 234 -24.03 -7.21 -3.23
N ILE A 235 -23.38 -6.64 -4.25
CA ILE A 235 -23.92 -6.50 -5.61
C ILE A 235 -23.05 -7.32 -6.59
N GLU A 236 -23.69 -8.08 -7.48
CA GLU A 236 -23.03 -8.86 -8.53
C GLU A 236 -22.70 -7.98 -9.75
N TYR A 237 -21.46 -8.10 -10.24
CA TYR A 237 -20.99 -7.42 -11.46
C TYR A 237 -20.46 -8.41 -12.48
N ASP A 238 -20.51 -8.07 -13.78
CA ASP A 238 -19.85 -8.90 -14.80
C ASP A 238 -18.32 -8.90 -14.64
N TYR A 239 -17.74 -7.77 -14.18
CA TYR A 239 -16.33 -7.61 -13.87
C TYR A 239 -16.13 -6.83 -12.57
N VAL A 240 -15.13 -7.22 -11.79
CA VAL A 240 -14.54 -6.37 -10.74
C VAL A 240 -13.04 -6.38 -10.97
N PHE A 241 -12.52 -5.33 -11.58
CA PHE A 241 -11.11 -5.23 -11.94
C PHE A 241 -10.27 -4.79 -10.75
N ASP A 242 -9.08 -5.34 -10.67
CA ASP A 242 -8.05 -4.91 -9.73
C ASP A 242 -7.21 -3.83 -10.39
N VAL A 243 -7.39 -2.59 -9.93
CA VAL A 243 -6.70 -1.42 -10.47
C VAL A 243 -5.59 -1.04 -9.50
N ASP A 244 -4.36 -1.31 -9.92
CA ASP A 244 -3.16 -0.79 -9.28
C ASP A 244 -2.88 0.62 -9.80
N ILE A 245 -2.69 1.56 -8.87
CA ILE A 245 -2.49 2.98 -9.16
C ILE A 245 -1.02 3.36 -8.97
N GLY A 246 -0.17 2.41 -8.58
CA GLY A 246 1.26 2.62 -8.28
C GLY A 246 1.52 2.93 -6.80
N ASP A 247 2.79 2.81 -6.41
CA ASP A 247 3.36 3.14 -5.08
C ASP A 247 2.69 2.49 -3.86
N GLY A 248 2.57 1.16 -3.84
CA GLY A 248 2.27 0.40 -2.62
C GLY A 248 0.91 0.72 -1.97
N GLU A 249 0.03 1.41 -2.69
CA GLU A 249 -1.38 1.58 -2.34
C GLU A 249 -2.12 0.24 -2.51
N PRO A 250 -3.13 -0.05 -1.68
CA PRO A 250 -3.90 -1.27 -1.82
C PRO A 250 -4.63 -1.28 -3.17
N ILE A 251 -4.56 -2.42 -3.85
CA ILE A 251 -5.25 -2.69 -5.11
C ILE A 251 -6.73 -2.35 -4.96
N ARG A 252 -7.25 -1.51 -5.87
CA ARG A 252 -8.63 -1.00 -5.78
C ARG A 252 -9.55 -1.76 -6.72
N LYS A 253 -10.75 -2.09 -6.23
CA LYS A 253 -11.74 -2.87 -6.97
C LYS A 253 -12.62 -1.95 -7.82
N LEU A 254 -12.57 -2.09 -9.15
CA LEU A 254 -13.40 -1.38 -10.13
C LEU A 254 -14.53 -2.29 -10.62
N PRO A 255 -15.78 -2.13 -10.12
CA PRO A 255 -16.91 -2.89 -10.62
C PRO A 255 -17.40 -2.36 -11.98
N TYR A 256 -17.70 -3.26 -12.92
CA TYR A 256 -18.20 -2.92 -14.26
C TYR A 256 -19.12 -4.02 -14.80
N ASN A 257 -20.27 -3.62 -15.36
CA ASN A 257 -21.14 -4.51 -16.12
C ASN A 257 -21.00 -4.27 -17.63
N ARG A 258 -21.10 -5.31 -18.46
CA ARG A 258 -21.00 -5.18 -19.93
C ARG A 258 -22.06 -4.25 -20.53
N SER A 259 -23.18 -4.05 -19.83
CA SER A 259 -24.29 -3.18 -20.20
C SER A 259 -24.07 -1.71 -19.82
N GLU A 260 -23.04 -1.37 -19.05
CA GLU A 260 -22.75 -0.02 -18.59
C GLU A 260 -21.87 0.75 -19.59
N ASN A 261 -21.91 2.08 -19.53
CA ASN A 261 -21.02 2.92 -20.34
C ASN A 261 -19.65 3.04 -19.64
N PRO A 262 -18.53 2.63 -20.29
CA PRO A 262 -17.19 2.69 -19.72
C PRO A 262 -16.77 4.05 -19.20
N TYR A 263 -17.15 5.14 -19.88
CA TYR A 263 -16.84 6.51 -19.45
C TYR A 263 -17.58 6.88 -18.17
N ALA A 264 -18.86 6.51 -18.08
CA ALA A 264 -19.65 6.76 -16.88
C ALA A 264 -19.18 5.90 -15.70
N THR A 265 -18.78 4.64 -15.95
CA THR A 265 -18.22 3.76 -14.91
C THR A 265 -16.86 4.26 -14.45
N ALA A 266 -15.96 4.67 -15.36
CA ALA A 266 -14.66 5.24 -15.01
C ALA A 266 -14.80 6.53 -14.19
N ASP A 267 -15.70 7.43 -14.58
CA ASP A 267 -15.98 8.65 -13.82
C ASP A 267 -16.49 8.31 -12.42
N LYS A 268 -17.50 7.45 -12.33
CA LYS A 268 -18.09 7.02 -11.05
C LYS A 268 -17.05 6.34 -10.16
N TRP A 269 -16.16 5.55 -10.74
CA TRP A 269 -15.14 4.82 -9.99
C TRP A 269 -13.96 5.70 -9.56
N LEU A 270 -13.38 6.51 -10.45
CA LEU A 270 -12.34 7.49 -10.08
C LEU A 270 -12.84 8.44 -9.01
N LEU A 271 -14.11 8.83 -9.14
CA LEU A 271 -14.80 9.58 -8.12
C LEU A 271 -14.85 8.75 -6.83
N LYS A 272 -15.44 7.54 -6.82
CA LYS A 272 -15.54 6.66 -5.62
C LYS A 272 -14.19 6.46 -4.92
N GLU A 273 -13.13 6.23 -5.67
CA GLU A 273 -11.79 5.97 -5.17
C GLU A 273 -10.96 7.25 -4.90
N ASN A 274 -11.54 8.43 -5.14
CA ASN A 274 -10.90 9.72 -4.93
C ASN A 274 -9.57 9.87 -5.69
N LEU A 275 -9.59 9.51 -6.98
CA LEU A 275 -8.46 9.58 -7.89
C LEU A 275 -8.64 10.73 -8.89
N PRO A 276 -7.55 11.39 -9.34
CA PRO A 276 -7.62 12.48 -10.32
C PRO A 276 -8.38 12.10 -11.59
N ILE A 277 -9.31 12.95 -12.03
CA ILE A 277 -10.08 12.73 -13.26
C ILE A 277 -9.19 12.73 -14.52
N ALA A 278 -7.95 13.19 -14.42
CA ALA A 278 -6.95 13.05 -15.48
C ALA A 278 -6.71 11.56 -15.86
N TYR A 279 -6.92 10.64 -14.91
CA TYR A 279 -6.86 9.21 -15.16
C TYR A 279 -8.10 8.67 -15.88
N ARG A 280 -9.15 9.47 -16.12
CA ARG A 280 -10.40 9.05 -16.77
C ARG A 280 -10.13 8.31 -18.07
N GLN A 281 -9.33 8.91 -18.95
CA GLN A 281 -9.06 8.31 -20.25
C GLN A 281 -8.30 6.97 -20.11
N GLN A 282 -7.33 6.91 -19.19
CA GLN A 282 -6.57 5.71 -18.88
C GLN A 282 -7.45 4.59 -18.27
N ILE A 283 -8.38 4.94 -17.39
CA ILE A 283 -9.31 3.98 -16.77
C ILE A 283 -10.37 3.52 -17.78
N VAL A 284 -10.85 4.38 -18.66
CA VAL A 284 -11.78 3.98 -19.73
C VAL A 284 -11.10 3.03 -20.70
N GLU A 285 -9.89 3.35 -21.11
CA GLU A 285 -9.07 2.46 -21.96
C GLU A 285 -8.82 1.13 -21.24
N PHE A 286 -8.52 1.18 -19.94
CA PHE A 286 -8.39 0.00 -19.10
C PHE A 286 -9.69 -0.84 -19.05
N ILE A 287 -10.86 -0.23 -18.82
CA ILE A 287 -12.15 -0.95 -18.80
C ILE A 287 -12.41 -1.59 -20.17
N LEU A 288 -12.30 -0.83 -21.26
CA LEU A 288 -12.56 -1.33 -22.62
C LEU A 288 -11.60 -2.46 -23.02
N GLN A 289 -10.33 -2.33 -22.63
CA GLN A 289 -9.30 -3.33 -22.89
C GLN A 289 -9.54 -4.61 -22.08
N ASN A 290 -9.92 -4.49 -20.80
CA ASN A 290 -10.11 -5.64 -19.91
C ASN A 290 -11.52 -6.26 -20.00
N SER A 291 -12.51 -5.55 -20.55
CA SER A 291 -13.87 -6.06 -20.78
C SER A 291 -14.10 -6.63 -22.18
N GLY A 292 -13.11 -6.55 -23.08
CA GLY A 292 -13.17 -7.11 -24.44
C GLY A 292 -14.02 -6.34 -25.45
N GLN A 293 -14.45 -5.10 -25.15
CA GLN A 293 -15.26 -4.26 -26.05
C GLN A 293 -14.36 -3.42 -26.96
N LYS A 294 -13.85 -4.00 -28.06
CA LYS A 294 -12.87 -3.33 -28.93
C LYS A 294 -13.40 -2.25 -29.88
N ASN A 295 -14.72 -2.05 -30.01
CA ASN A 295 -15.30 -1.05 -30.91
C ASN A 295 -16.57 -0.41 -30.32
N PHE A 296 -16.42 0.43 -29.29
CA PHE A 296 -17.52 1.25 -28.82
C PHE A 296 -17.67 2.48 -29.75
N ASN A 297 -18.59 2.40 -30.73
CA ASN A 297 -18.94 3.55 -31.54
C ASN A 297 -19.88 4.48 -30.75
N LEU A 298 -19.54 5.76 -30.70
CA LEU A 298 -20.39 6.79 -30.10
C LEU A 298 -21.68 6.90 -30.92
N ASP A 299 -22.81 6.45 -30.38
CA ASP A 299 -24.09 6.78 -30.98
C ASP A 299 -24.36 8.26 -30.75
N SER A 300 -24.37 9.04 -31.83
CA SER A 300 -24.54 10.49 -31.83
C SER A 300 -25.93 10.97 -31.34
N SER A 301 -26.78 10.06 -30.86
CA SER A 301 -28.07 10.35 -30.25
C SER A 301 -28.10 10.32 -28.71
N PHE A 302 -26.97 10.23 -28.01
CA PHE A 302 -26.99 10.27 -26.56
C PHE A 302 -27.45 11.64 -26.01
N ARG A 303 -28.65 11.65 -25.42
CA ARG A 303 -29.24 12.78 -24.71
C ARG A 303 -29.14 12.55 -23.20
N ASP A 304 -28.70 13.59 -22.50
CA ASP A 304 -28.58 13.65 -21.05
C ASP A 304 -29.95 13.44 -20.35
N PRO A 305 -30.08 12.44 -19.46
CA PRO A 305 -31.27 12.22 -18.64
C PRO A 305 -31.64 13.37 -17.70
N TYR A 306 -30.76 14.33 -17.45
CA TYR A 306 -31.01 15.46 -16.55
C TYR A 306 -31.63 16.70 -17.23
N THR A 307 -31.84 16.71 -18.55
CA THR A 307 -32.40 17.89 -19.27
C THR A 307 -33.49 17.59 -20.32
N GLY A 308 -34.01 16.37 -20.41
CA GLY A 308 -35.06 15.98 -21.37
C GLY A 308 -36.48 15.94 -20.79
N SER A 309 -37.48 16.31 -21.60
CA SER A 309 -38.90 16.56 -21.29
C SER A 309 -39.77 15.39 -20.80
N SER A 310 -39.21 14.43 -20.06
CA SER A 310 -39.95 13.32 -19.44
C SER A 310 -39.55 13.16 -17.98
N ALA A 311 -39.76 14.21 -17.18
CA ALA A 311 -39.60 14.14 -15.73
C ALA A 311 -40.61 13.16 -15.12
N TYR A 312 -40.11 12.22 -14.33
CA TYR A 312 -40.90 11.34 -13.46
C TYR A 312 -41.64 12.17 -12.41
N ILE A 313 -42.95 11.96 -12.28
CA ILE A 313 -43.83 12.62 -11.31
C ILE A 313 -44.05 11.66 -10.12
N PRO A 314 -43.74 12.03 -8.86
CA PRO A 314 -43.91 11.13 -7.71
C PRO A 314 -45.38 11.02 -7.26
N GLY A 315 -45.85 9.79 -7.05
CA GLY A 315 -47.10 9.49 -6.36
C GLY A 315 -47.52 8.01 -6.43
N GLU A 316 -47.03 7.18 -5.50
CA GLU A 316 -47.82 6.31 -4.59
C GLU A 316 -46.95 5.26 -3.88
N PRO A 317 -47.36 4.78 -2.69
CA PRO A 317 -46.44 4.33 -1.65
C PRO A 317 -46.31 2.80 -1.57
N SER A 318 -45.12 2.33 -1.20
CA SER A 318 -44.97 1.00 -0.60
C SER A 318 -44.17 1.12 0.69
N SER A 319 -44.89 0.94 1.79
CA SER A 319 -44.41 0.90 3.17
C SER A 319 -43.66 -0.39 3.45
N LEU A 320 -42.37 -0.29 3.75
CA LEU A 320 -41.64 -1.27 4.56
C LEU A 320 -40.70 -0.51 5.50
N SER A 321 -40.82 -0.80 6.79
CA SER A 321 -40.10 -0.18 7.90
C SER A 321 -38.59 -0.26 7.73
N ALA A 322 -37.94 0.90 7.56
CA ALA A 322 -36.51 1.04 7.45
C ALA A 322 -35.82 0.96 8.83
N VAL A 323 -34.92 0.00 8.99
CA VAL A 323 -33.82 0.11 9.94
C VAL A 323 -32.88 1.20 9.40
N PRO A 324 -32.47 2.22 10.16
CA PRO A 324 -31.65 3.29 9.62
C PRO A 324 -30.29 2.75 9.17
N ALA A 325 -30.05 2.72 7.87
CA ALA A 325 -28.73 2.46 7.30
C ALA A 325 -27.74 3.50 7.85
N LYS A 326 -26.57 3.04 8.32
CA LYS A 326 -25.48 3.95 8.68
C LYS A 326 -25.13 4.78 7.43
N PRO A 327 -24.92 6.10 7.55
CA PRO A 327 -24.49 6.91 6.43
C PRO A 327 -23.16 6.37 5.88
N THR A 328 -23.12 6.10 4.59
CA THR A 328 -21.90 5.78 3.86
C THR A 328 -21.20 7.09 3.50
N PHE A 329 -20.01 7.30 4.05
CA PHE A 329 -19.15 8.43 3.72
C PHE A 329 -18.17 8.05 2.62
N LYS A 330 -17.82 8.99 1.76
CA LYS A 330 -16.98 8.72 0.60
C LYS A 330 -15.49 8.88 0.91
N HIS A 331 -15.16 9.89 1.68
CA HIS A 331 -13.77 10.32 1.90
C HIS A 331 -13.27 10.11 3.32
N ILE A 332 -14.17 9.85 4.28
CA ILE A 332 -13.86 9.70 5.71
C ILE A 332 -14.40 8.38 6.27
N PRO A 333 -13.74 7.78 7.28
CA PRO A 333 -12.51 8.24 7.90
C PRO A 333 -11.27 7.90 7.04
N LYS A 334 -10.22 8.71 7.13
CA LYS A 334 -8.92 8.37 6.54
C LYS A 334 -8.33 7.18 7.32
N LYS A 335 -7.97 6.13 6.58
CA LYS A 335 -7.17 5.00 7.09
C LYS A 335 -5.77 5.03 6.50
N GLY A 336 -4.77 4.75 7.34
CA GLY A 336 -3.37 4.68 6.94
C GLY A 336 -2.67 6.04 6.77
N MET A 337 -1.35 5.99 6.65
CA MET A 337 -0.47 7.16 6.60
C MET A 337 -0.05 7.47 5.17
N LEU A 338 0.04 8.75 4.84
CA LEU A 338 0.59 9.23 3.57
C LEU A 338 2.10 9.49 3.69
N VAL A 339 2.84 9.28 2.61
CA VAL A 339 4.30 9.46 2.55
C VAL A 339 4.74 10.26 1.33
N PHE A 340 6.00 10.71 1.35
CA PHE A 340 6.71 11.39 0.27
C PHE A 340 7.97 10.57 -0.10
N ASP A 341 7.80 9.54 -0.92
CA ASP A 341 8.82 8.57 -1.32
C ASP A 341 9.59 8.95 -2.60
N ALA A 342 8.98 9.71 -3.50
CA ALA A 342 9.62 10.15 -4.74
C ALA A 342 10.92 10.95 -4.47
N ALA A 343 12.07 10.43 -4.93
CA ALA A 343 13.39 11.01 -4.67
C ALA A 343 14.28 11.04 -5.91
N GLN A 344 14.92 12.19 -6.16
CA GLN A 344 15.91 12.38 -7.22
C GLN A 344 17.32 12.21 -6.65
N PHE A 345 17.67 10.98 -6.29
CA PHE A 345 18.90 10.66 -5.56
C PHE A 345 20.19 11.19 -6.21
N ASP A 346 20.29 11.15 -7.54
CA ASP A 346 21.47 11.70 -8.24
C ASP A 346 21.56 13.22 -8.13
N GLY A 347 20.41 13.90 -8.13
CA GLY A 347 20.33 15.34 -7.88
C GLY A 347 20.71 15.69 -6.44
N ILE A 348 20.24 14.90 -5.46
CA ILE A 348 20.58 15.08 -4.04
C ILE A 348 22.09 14.90 -3.83
N LEU A 349 22.66 13.80 -4.32
CA LEU A 349 24.10 13.53 -4.22
C LEU A 349 24.93 14.61 -4.89
N LYS A 350 24.56 15.03 -6.11
CA LYS A 350 25.23 16.13 -6.81
C LYS A 350 25.25 17.40 -5.98
N LYS A 351 24.13 17.74 -5.31
CA LYS A 351 24.05 18.95 -4.49
C LYS A 351 24.88 18.85 -3.21
N ILE A 352 24.91 17.68 -2.57
CA ILE A 352 25.80 17.40 -1.44
C ILE A 352 27.26 17.57 -1.87
N THR A 353 27.66 16.99 -3.00
CA THR A 353 29.03 17.13 -3.53
C THR A 353 29.38 18.60 -3.82
N GLU A 354 28.47 19.36 -4.44
CA GLU A 354 28.66 20.78 -4.71
C GLU A 354 28.91 21.57 -3.41
N PHE A 355 28.06 21.39 -2.39
CA PHE A 355 28.22 22.05 -1.10
C PHE A 355 29.48 21.59 -0.37
N ASN A 356 29.82 20.31 -0.45
CA ASN A 356 31.04 19.77 0.13
C ASN A 356 32.29 20.44 -0.47
N ASN A 357 32.34 20.59 -1.79
CA ASN A 357 33.43 21.25 -2.49
C ASN A 357 33.53 22.74 -2.13
N ALA A 358 32.38 23.41 -1.95
CA ALA A 358 32.36 24.80 -1.47
C ALA A 358 32.92 24.92 -0.04
N LEU A 359 32.59 23.99 0.85
CA LEU A 359 33.15 23.94 2.21
C LEU A 359 34.66 23.66 2.19
N LEU A 360 35.12 22.73 1.34
CA LEU A 360 36.55 22.41 1.18
C LEU A 360 37.38 23.60 0.69
N SER A 361 36.78 24.45 -0.14
CA SER A 361 37.43 25.61 -0.73
C SER A 361 37.46 26.84 0.18
N ASP A 362 36.69 26.84 1.27
CA ASP A 362 36.60 27.92 2.26
C ASP A 362 37.48 27.57 3.49
N PRO A 363 38.62 28.26 3.72
CA PRO A 363 39.55 27.94 4.81
C PRO A 363 38.92 27.99 6.21
N GLU A 364 37.89 28.81 6.42
CA GLU A 364 37.21 28.93 7.72
C GLU A 364 36.19 27.80 7.94
N LYS A 365 35.64 27.26 6.85
CA LYS A 365 34.59 26.22 6.88
C LYS A 365 35.07 24.83 6.48
N GLN A 366 36.33 24.67 6.11
CA GLN A 366 36.93 23.40 5.68
C GLN A 366 36.69 22.26 6.67
N LYS A 367 36.70 22.55 7.98
CA LYS A 367 36.43 21.58 9.06
C LYS A 367 35.01 20.97 9.04
N LEU A 368 34.07 21.58 8.31
CA LEU A 368 32.68 21.09 8.17
C LEU A 368 32.50 20.19 6.94
N SER A 369 33.52 20.10 6.08
CA SER A 369 33.48 19.24 4.90
C SER A 369 33.54 17.76 5.27
N MET A 370 33.00 16.94 4.38
CA MET A 370 33.06 15.49 4.38
C MET A 370 34.39 15.01 3.82
N THR A 371 34.94 14.01 4.47
CA THR A 371 36.11 13.24 4.01
C THR A 371 35.72 12.28 2.87
N GLU A 372 36.69 11.82 2.08
CA GLU A 372 36.43 10.84 1.02
C GLU A 372 35.74 9.53 1.50
N PRO A 373 36.10 8.95 2.68
CA PRO A 373 35.38 7.81 3.22
C PRO A 373 33.92 8.11 3.54
N GLU A 374 33.61 9.32 4.02
CA GLU A 374 32.23 9.74 4.32
C GLU A 374 31.42 9.93 3.03
N LEU A 375 32.01 10.49 1.98
CA LEU A 375 31.36 10.59 0.66
C LEU A 375 31.07 9.22 0.07
N SER A 376 32.03 8.29 0.15
CA SER A 376 31.85 6.90 -0.30
C SER A 376 30.75 6.20 0.49
N ARG A 377 30.72 6.40 1.82
CA ARG A 377 29.66 5.86 2.69
C ARG A 377 28.29 6.39 2.30
N LEU A 378 28.16 7.71 2.12
CA LEU A 378 26.91 8.32 1.70
C LEU A 378 26.42 7.76 0.34
N GLY A 379 27.35 7.52 -0.59
CA GLY A 379 27.05 6.83 -1.85
C GLY A 379 26.50 5.42 -1.65
N ALA A 380 27.06 4.65 -0.71
CA ALA A 380 26.56 3.33 -0.35
C ALA A 380 25.16 3.38 0.30
N ILE A 381 24.92 4.34 1.19
CA ILE A 381 23.60 4.61 1.79
C ILE A 381 22.58 4.85 0.67
N VAL A 382 22.87 5.78 -0.24
CA VAL A 382 21.97 6.11 -1.35
C VAL A 382 21.75 4.92 -2.28
N LYS A 383 22.76 4.08 -2.51
CA LYS A 383 22.60 2.86 -3.33
C LYS A 383 21.57 1.91 -2.71
N ILE A 384 21.58 1.73 -1.39
CA ILE A 384 20.57 0.93 -0.69
C ILE A 384 19.19 1.59 -0.81
N LEU A 385 19.12 2.91 -0.58
CA LEU A 385 17.84 3.64 -0.62
C LEU A 385 17.18 3.64 -2.00
N LYS A 386 17.96 3.60 -3.09
CA LYS A 386 17.48 3.48 -4.47
C LYS A 386 16.80 2.14 -4.76
N ASP A 387 17.19 1.08 -4.06
CA ASP A 387 16.72 -0.28 -4.32
C ASP A 387 15.60 -0.67 -3.34
N THR A 388 14.45 -0.03 -3.51
CA THR A 388 13.27 -0.21 -2.64
C THR A 388 12.79 -1.66 -2.60
N SER A 389 13.03 -2.44 -3.65
CA SER A 389 12.66 -3.86 -3.72
C SER A 389 13.38 -4.73 -2.69
N HIS A 390 14.55 -4.30 -2.22
CA HIS A 390 15.38 -5.05 -1.27
C HIS A 390 15.28 -4.57 0.19
N TYR A 391 14.38 -3.62 0.51
CA TYR A 391 14.27 -3.07 1.88
C TYR A 391 14.03 -4.13 2.97
N HIS A 392 13.48 -5.29 2.61
CA HIS A 392 13.24 -6.42 3.50
C HIS A 392 14.53 -7.17 3.91
N CYS A 393 15.62 -7.05 3.14
CA CYS A 393 16.88 -7.75 3.40
C CYS A 393 18.12 -6.84 3.48
N SER A 394 18.04 -5.60 2.98
CA SER A 394 19.12 -4.62 3.11
C SER A 394 19.26 -4.10 4.55
N LYS A 395 20.50 -3.78 4.92
CA LYS A 395 20.88 -3.36 6.27
C LYS A 395 21.76 -2.12 6.25
N PHE A 396 21.65 -1.31 7.28
CA PHE A 396 22.55 -0.19 7.56
C PHE A 396 23.41 -0.49 8.78
N ALA A 397 24.58 0.15 8.86
CA ALA A 397 25.41 0.13 10.05
C ALA A 397 25.11 1.35 10.94
N ASP A 398 25.38 1.26 12.25
CA ASP A 398 25.21 2.40 13.17
C ASP A 398 25.99 3.65 12.72
N ILE A 399 27.14 3.44 12.08
CA ILE A 399 27.98 4.52 11.53
C ILE A 399 27.32 5.26 10.35
N ASP A 400 26.38 4.63 9.65
CA ASP A 400 25.64 5.26 8.54
C ASP A 400 24.66 6.30 9.09
N VAL A 401 23.93 5.93 10.15
CA VAL A 401 23.04 6.83 10.87
C VAL A 401 23.85 7.93 11.55
N ALA A 402 24.94 7.58 12.23
CA ALA A 402 25.82 8.54 12.89
C ALA A 402 26.40 9.57 11.90
N LEU A 403 26.76 9.15 10.69
CA LEU A 403 27.20 10.07 9.63
C LEU A 403 26.10 11.07 9.27
N LEU A 404 24.86 10.60 9.02
CA LEU A 404 23.77 11.50 8.65
C LEU A 404 23.44 12.48 9.77
N LEU A 405 23.39 12.01 11.03
CA LEU A 405 23.18 12.87 12.20
C LEU A 405 24.30 13.90 12.39
N LYS A 406 25.57 13.51 12.15
CA LYS A 406 26.71 14.44 12.16
C LYS A 406 26.49 15.55 11.13
N LEU A 407 26.07 15.23 9.92
CA LEU A 407 25.84 16.21 8.85
C LEU A 407 24.69 17.15 9.20
N LEU A 408 23.58 16.65 9.73
CA LEU A 408 22.45 17.47 10.16
C LEU A 408 22.85 18.49 11.25
N ASN A 409 23.67 18.06 12.21
CA ASN A 409 24.14 18.94 13.27
C ASN A 409 25.16 19.99 12.74
N SER A 410 26.15 19.55 11.96
CA SER A 410 27.32 20.37 11.62
C SER A 410 27.16 21.27 10.39
N TRP A 411 26.34 20.89 9.40
CA TRP A 411 26.27 21.65 8.16
C TRP A 411 25.58 23.01 8.32
N PRO A 412 26.04 24.05 7.58
CA PRO A 412 25.39 25.36 7.57
C PRO A 412 23.93 25.27 7.14
N LEU A 413 23.08 26.14 7.71
CA LEU A 413 21.65 26.19 7.39
C LEU A 413 21.36 26.32 5.89
N ALA A 414 22.17 27.07 5.15
CA ALA A 414 21.99 27.24 3.70
C ALA A 414 22.30 25.96 2.88
N MET A 415 22.90 24.94 3.50
CA MET A 415 23.44 23.75 2.82
C MET A 415 22.79 22.44 3.29
N ILE A 416 21.94 22.46 4.31
CA ILE A 416 21.46 21.25 5.00
C ILE A 416 20.30 20.53 4.29
N PHE A 417 19.52 21.22 3.44
CA PHE A 417 18.33 20.61 2.81
C PHE A 417 18.58 19.27 2.08
N PRO A 418 19.70 19.02 1.37
CA PRO A 418 19.93 17.75 0.70
C PRO A 418 20.19 16.62 1.71
N VAL A 419 20.81 16.94 2.85
CA VAL A 419 21.04 15.97 3.94
C VAL A 419 19.72 15.58 4.59
N ILE A 420 18.84 16.57 4.82
CA ILE A 420 17.47 16.32 5.28
C ILE A 420 16.69 15.50 4.24
N ASP A 421 16.96 15.70 2.95
CA ASP A 421 16.29 14.94 1.89
C ASP A 421 16.73 13.47 1.86
N ILE A 422 17.99 13.18 2.20
CA ILE A 422 18.44 11.80 2.47
C ILE A 422 17.70 11.25 3.70
N LEU A 423 17.65 11.99 4.82
CA LEU A 423 16.91 11.56 6.03
C LEU A 423 15.46 11.22 5.68
N ARG A 424 14.80 12.08 4.90
CA ARG A 424 13.41 11.93 4.45
C ARG A 424 13.17 10.60 3.73
N THR A 425 14.12 10.16 2.91
CA THR A 425 14.05 8.85 2.24
C THR A 425 14.46 7.70 3.17
N SER A 426 15.48 7.91 4.02
CA SER A 426 15.99 6.90 4.93
C SER A 426 14.95 6.42 5.94
N VAL A 427 14.13 7.34 6.48
CA VAL A 427 13.12 6.99 7.51
C VAL A 427 11.99 6.09 7.00
N LEU A 428 11.87 5.88 5.68
CA LEU A 428 10.96 4.91 5.09
C LEU A 428 11.52 3.48 5.16
N HIS A 429 12.83 3.31 5.26
CA HIS A 429 13.47 2.00 5.30
C HIS A 429 13.35 1.37 6.71
N PRO A 430 12.84 0.14 6.84
CA PRO A 430 12.61 -0.50 8.14
C PRO A 430 13.87 -0.60 9.01
N ASP A 431 14.98 -1.09 8.44
CA ASP A 431 16.24 -1.22 9.19
C ASP A 431 16.79 0.13 9.69
N TRP A 432 16.83 1.16 8.83
CA TRP A 432 17.16 2.51 9.25
C TRP A 432 16.26 3.00 10.38
N ALA A 433 14.95 2.69 10.31
CA ALA A 433 14.01 3.09 11.34
C ALA A 433 14.34 2.49 12.71
N THR A 434 14.76 1.23 12.75
CA THR A 434 15.20 0.57 14.00
C THR A 434 16.50 1.15 14.59
N LEU A 435 17.35 1.74 13.75
CA LEU A 435 18.60 2.36 14.20
C LEU A 435 18.36 3.81 14.67
N LEU A 436 17.67 4.62 13.87
CA LEU A 436 17.42 6.03 14.17
C LEU A 436 16.53 6.22 15.40
N VAL A 437 15.57 5.32 15.68
CA VAL A 437 14.70 5.44 16.86
C VAL A 437 15.50 5.54 18.17
N LYS A 438 16.64 4.82 18.25
CA LYS A 438 17.56 4.85 19.40
C LYS A 438 18.18 6.23 19.64
N HIS A 439 18.30 7.04 18.60
CA HIS A 439 18.89 8.38 18.67
C HIS A 439 17.86 9.47 18.95
N VAL A 440 16.63 9.33 18.45
CA VAL A 440 15.57 10.34 18.66
C VAL A 440 14.89 10.21 20.02
N GLU A 441 14.99 9.05 20.67
CA GLU A 441 14.54 8.85 22.05
C GLU A 441 15.64 9.14 23.10
N ALA A 442 16.88 9.38 22.66
CA ALA A 442 17.98 9.77 23.54
C ALA A 442 17.90 11.25 23.97
N GLU A 443 18.69 11.66 24.95
CA GLU A 443 18.72 13.05 25.45
C GLU A 443 19.13 14.08 24.39
N ASN A 444 19.80 13.65 23.31
CA ASN A 444 20.31 14.50 22.23
C ASN A 444 19.60 14.21 20.91
N ASP A 445 18.31 14.58 20.83
CA ASP A 445 17.47 14.37 19.66
C ASP A 445 17.79 15.35 18.52
N VAL A 446 18.78 14.96 17.72
CA VAL A 446 19.24 15.73 16.55
C VAL A 446 18.13 15.97 15.53
N VAL A 447 17.11 15.10 15.44
CA VAL A 447 16.00 15.29 14.48
C VAL A 447 15.13 16.46 14.93
N MET A 448 14.75 16.50 16.21
CA MET A 448 13.99 17.63 16.77
C MET A 448 14.80 18.94 16.76
N GLU A 449 16.10 18.88 17.09
CA GLU A 449 16.98 20.04 16.99
C GLU A 449 17.06 20.57 15.55
N THR A 450 17.11 19.68 14.56
CA THR A 450 17.10 20.06 13.14
C THR A 450 15.79 20.75 12.79
N ILE A 451 14.63 20.24 13.22
CA ILE A 451 13.32 20.87 13.01
C ILE A 451 13.35 22.30 13.56
N LYS A 452 13.72 22.48 14.84
CA LYS A 452 13.84 23.80 15.49
C LYS A 452 14.76 24.76 14.75
N LYS A 453 15.89 24.23 14.24
CA LYS A 453 16.89 25.01 13.50
C LYS A 453 16.34 25.50 12.16
N VAL A 454 15.57 24.69 11.43
CA VAL A 454 15.08 25.02 10.08
C VAL A 454 13.78 25.82 10.06
N THR A 455 12.99 25.77 11.12
CA THR A 455 11.72 26.50 11.24
C THR A 455 11.88 27.89 11.83
N LYS A 456 13.08 28.25 12.30
CA LYS A 456 13.39 29.58 12.81
C LYS A 456 13.31 30.64 11.70
N ASP A 457 12.63 31.74 11.97
CA ASP A 457 12.49 32.87 11.05
C ASP A 457 13.82 33.65 10.87
N PRO A 458 14.21 34.05 9.64
CA PRO A 458 13.58 33.71 8.36
C PRO A 458 13.90 32.28 7.92
N ALA A 459 12.85 31.49 7.71
CA ALA A 459 12.98 30.09 7.33
C ALA A 459 13.33 29.93 5.84
N ILE A 460 14.24 28.99 5.54
CA ILE A 460 14.64 28.69 4.15
C ILE A 460 13.64 27.70 3.54
N PRO A 461 12.94 28.03 2.43
CA PRO A 461 11.87 27.19 1.90
C PRO A 461 12.29 25.74 1.58
N ALA A 462 13.51 25.54 1.08
CA ALA A 462 14.04 24.21 0.78
C ALA A 462 14.20 23.35 2.06
N ASN A 463 14.70 23.96 3.15
CA ASN A 463 14.85 23.26 4.43
C ASN A 463 13.48 22.94 5.03
N LEU A 464 12.55 23.90 5.03
CA LEU A 464 11.18 23.66 5.50
C LEU A 464 10.55 22.49 4.76
N LEU A 465 10.66 22.47 3.43
CA LEU A 465 10.01 21.47 2.58
C LEU A 465 10.60 20.07 2.80
N THR A 466 11.91 19.92 2.87
CA THR A 466 12.52 18.61 3.11
C THR A 466 12.27 18.15 4.54
N SER A 467 12.30 19.05 5.53
CA SER A 467 12.06 18.71 6.94
C SER A 467 10.63 18.28 7.19
N ILE A 468 9.63 19.01 6.70
CA ILE A 468 8.23 18.64 6.92
C ILE A 468 7.90 17.29 6.27
N ARG A 469 8.49 17.00 5.10
CA ARG A 469 8.37 15.71 4.43
C ARG A 469 9.09 14.60 5.19
N ALA A 470 10.26 14.89 5.77
CA ALA A 470 10.97 13.93 6.61
C ALA A 470 10.13 13.55 7.83
N VAL A 471 9.54 14.53 8.53
CA VAL A 471 8.64 14.29 9.66
C VAL A 471 7.40 13.52 9.23
N THR A 472 6.81 13.87 8.09
CA THR A 472 5.65 13.14 7.54
C THR A 472 5.99 11.67 7.27
N ASN A 473 7.19 11.38 6.75
CA ASN A 473 7.61 10.01 6.45
C ASN A 473 7.90 9.16 7.70
N LEU A 474 8.16 9.76 8.87
CA LEU A 474 8.28 9.02 10.13
C LEU A 474 6.99 8.25 10.46
N PHE A 475 5.83 8.72 10.01
CA PHE A 475 4.56 8.00 10.21
C PHE A 475 4.49 6.65 9.49
N LYS A 476 5.41 6.34 8.55
CA LYS A 476 5.42 5.04 7.89
C LYS A 476 5.76 3.89 8.84
N ASN A 477 6.62 4.15 9.83
CA ASN A 477 7.14 3.14 10.73
C ASN A 477 6.61 3.37 12.15
N SER A 478 5.89 2.37 12.69
CA SER A 478 5.21 2.48 13.99
C SER A 478 6.16 2.70 15.17
N CYS A 479 7.45 2.38 15.03
CA CYS A 479 8.47 2.66 16.04
C CYS A 479 8.59 4.16 16.38
N TYR A 480 8.21 5.07 15.46
CA TYR A 480 8.25 6.51 15.71
C TYR A 480 6.97 7.07 16.34
N TYR A 481 5.91 6.29 16.51
CA TYR A 481 4.60 6.82 16.95
C TYR A 481 4.67 7.44 18.35
N ASN A 482 5.47 6.87 19.26
CA ASN A 482 5.65 7.45 20.59
C ASN A 482 6.36 8.81 20.53
N TRP A 483 7.39 8.92 19.69
CA TRP A 483 8.13 10.14 19.47
C TRP A 483 7.27 11.22 18.80
N LEU A 484 6.53 10.87 17.75
CA LEU A 484 5.61 11.76 17.04
C LEU A 484 4.51 12.28 17.95
N HIS A 485 3.93 11.40 18.78
CA HIS A 485 2.91 11.75 19.77
C HIS A 485 3.47 12.70 20.84
N LYS A 486 4.62 12.36 21.44
CA LYS A 486 5.29 13.18 22.46
C LYS A 486 5.58 14.60 21.97
N ASN A 487 6.00 14.74 20.71
CA ASN A 487 6.41 16.02 20.14
C ASN A 487 5.34 16.68 19.28
N CYS A 488 4.08 16.23 19.34
CA CYS A 488 2.98 16.70 18.48
C CYS A 488 2.84 18.23 18.48
N SER A 489 2.65 18.84 19.66
CA SER A 489 2.48 20.30 19.79
C SER A 489 3.68 21.06 19.22
N GLU A 490 4.90 20.64 19.57
CA GLU A 490 6.12 21.32 19.13
C GLU A 490 6.33 21.23 17.61
N ILE A 491 5.96 20.10 16.99
CA ILE A 491 6.01 19.91 15.54
C ILE A 491 4.95 20.75 14.84
N LEU A 492 3.71 20.76 15.34
CA LEU A 492 2.62 21.55 14.78
C LEU A 492 2.92 23.05 14.84
N ASP A 493 3.43 23.53 15.98
CA ASP A 493 3.84 24.92 16.17
C ASP A 493 4.97 25.30 15.21
N ALA A 494 5.98 24.42 15.06
CA ALA A 494 7.13 24.66 14.21
C ALA A 494 6.77 24.82 12.72
N PHE A 495 5.75 24.10 12.23
CA PHE A 495 5.32 24.15 10.83
C PHE A 495 4.03 24.96 10.60
N SER A 496 3.47 25.58 11.63
CA SER A 496 2.19 26.32 11.58
C SER A 496 2.10 27.32 10.43
N SER A 497 3.17 28.05 10.13
CA SER A 497 3.18 29.02 9.01
C SER A 497 3.13 28.40 7.59
N CYS A 498 3.21 27.08 7.45
CA CYS A 498 3.28 26.43 6.14
C CYS A 498 1.96 26.44 5.36
N TYR A 499 0.79 26.58 6.03
CA TYR A 499 -0.50 26.60 5.32
C TYR A 499 -0.67 27.84 4.42
N SER A 500 -0.13 28.99 4.85
CA SER A 500 -0.20 30.26 4.11
C SER A 500 1.02 30.50 3.22
N SER A 501 1.90 29.50 3.08
CA SER A 501 3.08 29.60 2.23
C SER A 501 2.70 29.81 0.75
N PRO A 502 3.39 30.70 0.01
CA PRO A 502 3.19 30.81 -1.44
C PRO A 502 3.64 29.55 -2.20
N ASN A 503 4.38 28.64 -1.55
CA ASN A 503 4.78 27.38 -2.14
C ASN A 503 3.73 26.29 -1.87
N LYS A 504 2.97 25.94 -2.91
CA LYS A 504 1.96 24.88 -2.88
C LYS A 504 2.47 23.54 -2.34
N ASN A 505 3.76 23.21 -2.54
CA ASN A 505 4.34 21.98 -2.01
C ASN A 505 4.48 22.02 -0.48
N LEU A 506 4.73 23.19 0.11
CA LEU A 506 4.76 23.36 1.56
C LEU A 506 3.35 23.27 2.15
N GLN A 507 2.36 23.90 1.51
CA GLN A 507 0.96 23.77 1.90
C GLN A 507 0.50 22.31 1.88
N LEU A 508 0.83 21.59 0.80
CA LEU A 508 0.49 20.19 0.64
C LEU A 508 1.15 19.33 1.71
N SER A 509 2.45 19.51 1.93
CA SER A 509 3.18 18.74 2.95
C SER A 509 2.68 19.02 4.37
N TYR A 510 2.30 20.26 4.70
CA TYR A 510 1.69 20.57 6.00
C TYR A 510 0.31 19.93 6.14
N SER A 511 -0.54 20.03 5.13
CA SER A 511 -1.86 19.38 5.14
C SER A 511 -1.76 17.85 5.26
N THR A 512 -0.69 17.28 4.71
CA THR A 512 -0.39 15.83 4.84
C THR A 512 0.03 15.47 6.26
N LEU A 513 0.88 16.29 6.88
CA LEU A 513 1.29 16.13 8.26
C LEU A 513 0.09 16.18 9.21
N ILE A 514 -0.80 17.18 9.02
CA ILE A 514 -2.06 17.30 9.76
C ILE A 514 -2.94 16.06 9.58
N LEU A 515 -3.10 15.57 8.36
CA LEU A 515 -3.90 14.37 8.08
C LEU A 515 -3.30 13.12 8.75
N ASN A 516 -1.99 12.90 8.68
CA ASN A 516 -1.34 11.78 9.36
C ASN A 516 -1.47 11.86 10.89
N TYR A 517 -1.32 13.05 11.47
CA TYR A 517 -1.56 13.26 12.90
C TYR A 517 -3.02 12.98 13.28
N SER A 518 -3.99 13.34 12.44
CA SER A 518 -5.40 13.02 12.72
C SER A 518 -5.61 11.51 12.88
N VAL A 519 -5.02 10.70 11.99
CA VAL A 519 -5.08 9.23 12.07
C VAL A 519 -4.40 8.72 13.34
N LEU A 520 -3.16 9.15 13.61
CA LEU A 520 -2.40 8.71 14.79
C LEU A 520 -3.12 9.03 16.10
N LEU A 521 -3.67 10.25 16.23
CA LEU A 521 -4.27 10.72 17.48
C LEU A 521 -5.69 10.15 17.69
N ILE A 522 -6.41 9.79 16.62
CA ILE A 522 -7.63 8.96 16.70
C ILE A 522 -7.29 7.59 17.30
N GLU A 523 -6.28 6.90 16.75
CA GLU A 523 -5.84 5.59 17.25
C GLU A 523 -5.37 5.64 18.71
N ARG A 524 -4.65 6.72 19.09
CA ARG A 524 -4.15 6.94 20.45
C ARG A 524 -5.21 7.45 21.44
N LYS A 525 -6.39 7.84 20.96
CA LYS A 525 -7.48 8.43 21.77
C LYS A 525 -7.03 9.66 22.57
N ASP A 526 -6.16 10.47 21.98
CA ASP A 526 -5.67 11.72 22.59
C ASP A 526 -6.56 12.90 22.18
N GLU A 527 -7.54 13.25 23.02
CA GLU A 527 -8.47 14.36 22.77
C GLU A 527 -7.77 15.72 22.64
N GLN A 528 -6.72 15.96 23.45
CA GLN A 528 -6.00 17.24 23.43
C GLN A 528 -5.24 17.41 22.12
N GLY A 529 -4.48 16.39 21.70
CA GLY A 529 -3.79 16.39 20.42
C GLY A 529 -4.75 16.47 19.24
N GLN A 530 -5.88 15.74 19.29
CA GLN A 530 -6.92 15.85 18.26
C GLN A 530 -7.49 17.27 18.13
N SER A 531 -7.64 18.00 19.24
CA SER A 531 -8.13 19.39 19.24
C SER A 531 -7.12 20.35 18.61
N GLN A 532 -5.83 20.14 18.86
CA GLN A 532 -4.75 20.90 18.20
C GLN A 532 -4.74 20.67 16.69
N VAL A 533 -4.82 19.41 16.26
CA VAL A 533 -4.87 19.04 14.83
C VAL A 533 -6.14 19.56 14.16
N LEU A 534 -7.28 19.50 14.85
CA LEU A 534 -8.54 20.08 14.36
C LEU A 534 -8.37 21.57 14.10
N SER A 535 -7.82 22.32 15.05
CA SER A 535 -7.60 23.76 14.91
C SER A 535 -6.71 24.08 13.70
N ALA A 536 -5.58 23.38 13.56
CA ALA A 536 -4.68 23.54 12.41
C ALA A 536 -5.35 23.16 11.07
N ALA A 537 -6.20 22.13 11.06
CA ALA A 537 -6.95 21.74 9.85
C ALA A 537 -7.99 22.80 9.45
N LEU A 538 -8.61 23.48 10.43
CA LEU A 538 -9.56 24.56 10.18
C LEU A 538 -8.88 25.79 9.58
N GLU A 539 -7.70 26.16 10.08
CA GLU A 539 -6.90 27.25 9.48
C GLU A 539 -6.62 27.00 7.99
N ILE A 540 -6.26 25.76 7.62
CA ILE A 540 -6.05 25.38 6.22
C ILE A 540 -7.37 25.44 5.41
N ALA A 541 -8.49 25.02 6.00
CA ALA A 541 -9.78 24.98 5.33
C ALA A 541 -10.38 26.39 5.11
N GLU A 542 -10.11 27.34 6.00
CA GLU A 542 -10.58 28.73 5.91
C GLU A 542 -9.73 29.57 4.96
N GLU A 543 -8.44 29.25 4.79
CA GLU A 543 -7.56 30.01 3.90
C GLU A 543 -8.03 29.97 2.44
N GLU A 544 -8.08 31.17 1.82
CA GLU A 544 -8.61 31.37 0.47
C GLU A 544 -7.64 30.89 -0.61
N ASN A 545 -6.33 31.05 -0.39
CA ASN A 545 -5.28 30.79 -1.39
C ASN A 545 -4.59 29.42 -1.22
N VAL A 546 -5.24 28.47 -0.53
CA VAL A 546 -4.71 27.12 -0.36
C VAL A 546 -4.98 26.27 -1.60
N ASP A 547 -3.96 25.52 -2.02
CA ASP A 547 -4.08 24.56 -3.11
C ASP A 547 -5.18 23.50 -2.86
N VAL A 548 -5.88 23.08 -3.92
CA VAL A 548 -7.05 22.20 -3.81
C VAL A 548 -6.73 20.89 -3.09
N ASP A 549 -5.56 20.30 -3.31
CA ASP A 549 -5.16 19.04 -2.64
C ASP A 549 -4.86 19.24 -1.16
N SER A 550 -4.27 20.37 -0.80
CA SER A 550 -4.03 20.78 0.58
C SER A 550 -5.36 20.97 1.33
N LYS A 551 -6.28 21.74 0.74
CA LYS A 551 -7.62 21.98 1.30
C LYS A 551 -8.42 20.69 1.45
N PHE A 552 -8.34 19.80 0.46
CA PHE A 552 -8.95 18.49 0.52
C PHE A 552 -8.42 17.65 1.69
N ARG A 553 -7.09 17.56 1.87
CA ARG A 553 -6.49 16.80 2.99
C ARG A 553 -6.89 17.35 4.36
N ALA A 554 -6.99 18.67 4.50
CA ALA A 554 -7.46 19.30 5.74
C ALA A 554 -8.94 18.97 6.02
N LEU A 555 -9.82 19.02 5.01
CA LEU A 555 -11.22 18.63 5.16
C LEU A 555 -11.38 17.14 5.52
N VAL A 556 -10.58 16.25 4.91
CA VAL A 556 -10.56 14.83 5.30
C VAL A 556 -10.10 14.65 6.75
N ALA A 557 -9.12 15.42 7.21
CA ALA A 557 -8.68 15.39 8.61
C ALA A 557 -9.80 15.83 9.56
N ILE A 558 -10.49 16.95 9.26
CA ILE A 558 -11.64 17.44 10.02
C ILE A 558 -12.74 16.37 10.10
N GLY A 559 -13.15 15.82 8.95
CA GLY A 559 -14.21 14.83 8.92
C GLY A 559 -13.83 13.52 9.63
N SER A 560 -12.57 13.08 9.54
CA SER A 560 -12.08 11.89 10.27
C SER A 560 -12.10 12.11 11.78
N LEU A 561 -11.63 13.28 12.25
CA LEU A 561 -11.66 13.68 13.66
C LEU A 561 -13.10 13.80 14.20
N MET A 562 -14.04 14.28 13.38
CA MET A 562 -15.45 14.34 13.76
C MET A 562 -16.14 12.97 13.79
N LEU A 563 -15.75 12.06 12.90
CA LEU A 563 -16.40 10.76 12.75
C LEU A 563 -15.91 9.73 13.77
N GLU A 564 -14.59 9.59 13.92
CA GLU A 564 -13.96 8.57 14.79
C GLU A 564 -13.17 9.15 15.96
N GLY A 565 -12.93 10.47 15.96
CA GLY A 565 -12.27 11.16 17.05
C GLY A 565 -13.20 11.52 18.23
N LEU A 566 -12.59 12.13 19.24
CA LEU A 566 -13.21 12.58 20.48
C LEU A 566 -13.63 14.06 20.40
N VAL A 567 -13.25 14.77 19.34
CA VAL A 567 -13.35 16.23 19.23
C VAL A 567 -14.56 16.72 18.43
N ARG A 568 -15.55 15.85 18.15
CA ARG A 568 -16.74 16.23 17.38
C ARG A 568 -17.51 17.40 18.01
N ARG A 569 -17.65 17.44 19.33
CA ARG A 569 -18.32 18.57 20.02
C ARG A 569 -17.52 19.87 19.84
N ILE A 570 -16.21 19.81 19.99
CA ILE A 570 -15.31 20.95 19.79
C ILE A 570 -15.42 21.47 18.35
N ALA A 571 -15.46 20.57 17.36
CA ALA A 571 -15.67 20.93 15.96
C ALA A 571 -16.97 21.68 15.71
N LEU A 572 -18.07 21.31 16.40
CA LEU A 572 -19.34 22.03 16.28
C LEU A 572 -19.28 23.40 16.95
N GLU A 573 -18.56 23.54 18.06
CA GLU A 573 -18.35 24.83 18.73
C GLU A 573 -17.48 25.79 17.90
N LEU A 574 -16.59 25.24 17.04
CA LEU A 574 -15.75 25.98 16.10
C LEU A 574 -16.42 26.22 14.72
N ASP A 575 -17.75 26.09 14.62
CA ASP A 575 -18.54 26.36 13.41
C ASP A 575 -18.08 25.61 12.14
N VAL A 576 -17.69 24.34 12.29
CA VAL A 576 -17.37 23.45 11.15
C VAL A 576 -18.54 23.30 10.16
N GLU A 577 -19.78 23.59 10.59
CA GLU A 577 -20.94 23.60 9.71
C GLU A 577 -20.82 24.62 8.58
N SER A 578 -20.31 25.83 8.88
CA SER A 578 -20.08 26.86 7.86
C SER A 578 -19.03 26.40 6.83
N ILE A 579 -17.92 25.83 7.31
CA ILE A 579 -16.85 25.28 6.46
C ILE A 579 -17.37 24.15 5.57
N ALA A 580 -18.18 23.24 6.13
CA ALA A 580 -18.76 22.13 5.38
C ALA A 580 -19.69 22.62 4.24
N LYS A 581 -20.53 23.62 4.52
CA LYS A 581 -21.42 24.24 3.51
C LYS A 581 -20.63 24.95 2.42
N ALA A 582 -19.60 25.71 2.80
CA ALA A 582 -18.72 26.39 1.84
C ALA A 582 -17.97 25.38 0.95
N ALA A 583 -17.41 24.33 1.55
CA ALA A 583 -16.76 23.24 0.81
C ALA A 583 -17.74 22.54 -0.14
N LYS A 584 -18.94 22.22 0.32
CA LYS A 584 -20.00 21.59 -0.49
C LYS A 584 -20.41 22.43 -1.70
N ALA A 585 -20.37 23.75 -1.59
CA ALA A 585 -20.67 24.68 -2.67
C ALA A 585 -19.50 24.88 -3.66
N SER A 586 -18.35 24.25 -3.42
CA SER A 586 -17.18 24.34 -4.29
C SER A 586 -17.47 23.77 -5.69
N LYS A 587 -16.79 24.34 -6.69
CA LYS A 587 -16.78 23.80 -8.07
C LYS A 587 -15.87 22.58 -8.22
N GLU A 588 -14.95 22.38 -7.28
CA GLU A 588 -14.05 21.24 -7.26
C GLU A 588 -14.77 20.02 -6.68
N ALA A 589 -15.01 18.99 -7.50
CA ALA A 589 -15.84 17.84 -7.13
C ALA A 589 -15.40 17.19 -5.81
N LYS A 590 -14.09 16.93 -5.63
CA LYS A 590 -13.56 16.31 -4.41
C LYS A 590 -13.78 17.17 -3.15
N ILE A 591 -13.76 18.50 -3.27
CA ILE A 591 -14.03 19.44 -2.18
C ILE A 591 -15.54 19.48 -1.87
N ALA A 592 -16.37 19.48 -2.90
CA ALA A 592 -17.82 19.46 -2.75
C ALA A 592 -18.30 18.20 -2.03
N GLU A 593 -17.71 17.05 -2.36
CA GLU A 593 -18.06 15.76 -1.76
C GLU A 593 -17.61 15.62 -0.32
N ILE A 594 -16.37 15.98 0.02
CA ILE A 594 -15.94 15.96 1.43
C ILE A 594 -16.74 16.97 2.26
N GLY A 595 -17.11 18.12 1.68
CA GLY A 595 -18.02 19.08 2.32
C GLY A 595 -19.39 18.46 2.63
N ALA A 596 -19.93 17.66 1.71
CA ALA A 596 -21.18 16.93 1.93
C ALA A 596 -21.04 15.84 3.02
N ASP A 597 -19.93 15.10 3.04
CA ASP A 597 -19.63 14.11 4.09
C ASP A 597 -19.59 14.76 5.49
N ILE A 598 -18.88 15.90 5.62
CA ILE A 598 -18.79 16.63 6.90
C ILE A 598 -20.14 17.22 7.30
N GLU A 599 -20.92 17.76 6.37
CA GLU A 599 -22.24 18.33 6.66
C GLU A 599 -23.21 17.27 7.23
N VAL A 600 -23.08 16.00 6.85
CA VAL A 600 -23.86 14.91 7.46
C VAL A 600 -23.50 14.73 8.94
N LEU A 601 -22.24 14.97 9.31
CA LEU A 601 -21.76 14.89 10.68
C LEU A 601 -22.18 16.06 11.56
N THR A 602 -22.61 17.20 10.99
CA THR A 602 -23.10 18.33 11.79
C THR A 602 -24.57 18.20 12.20
N ARG A 603 -25.36 17.43 11.44
CA ARG A 603 -26.82 17.33 11.59
C ARG A 603 -27.32 16.31 12.61
N LYS A 604 -26.45 15.54 13.26
CA LYS A 604 -26.83 14.52 14.27
C LYS A 604 -26.49 15.00 15.68
N SER A 605 -27.38 15.81 16.26
CA SER A 605 -27.45 16.03 17.72
C SER A 605 -28.33 14.97 18.36
#